data_AF-E6VIH2-F1
#
_entry.id   AF-E6VIH2-F1
#
_cell.length_a   1.000
_cell.length_b   1.000
_cell.length_c   1.000
_cell.angle_alpha   90.00
_cell.angle_beta   90.00
_cell.angle_gamma   90.00
#
_symmetry.space_group_name_H-M   'P 1'
#
loop_
_entity.id
_entity.type
_entity.pdbx_description
1 polymer ?
#
loop_
_entity_poly.entity_id
_entity_poly.type
_entity_poly.pdbx_seq_one_letter_code
_entity_poly.pdbx_strand_id
1 'polypeptide(L)'
;MAQTLREAIKPKAELTRSESLELIARVLGCKNWNVLSAAVQAAGGTAQNSEPQEVLLDAAVLDRYVGFYELAEHGVMTIRRADGRLVSRLTGQPDVPLFAESSKRFFAKIVDAQISFVTDVSGVAQSLVLHQNGLDIPMPRIDADRARRIEQQLTQKLSSNRPSPGTEAALRRLIDGLRTGEPGYDAMTEMVANATRQQLPALHKEISEAGGVRSIEFVGVGNGGVDVYLVQHERRPLYWRISLDGRGAISTAWVAPGL
;
A
#
# COMPACT_ATOMS: atom_id res chain seq x y z
N MET A 1 4.41 -40.78 31.82
CA MET A 1 3.80 -39.64 31.11
C MET A 1 4.85 -38.57 30.83
N ALA A 2 5.74 -38.80 29.85
CA ALA A 2 6.76 -37.84 29.43
C ALA A 2 7.40 -38.24 28.08
N GLN A 3 6.59 -38.57 27.06
CA GLN A 3 7.16 -39.08 25.80
C GLN A 3 6.41 -38.72 24.52
N THR A 4 5.55 -37.69 24.52
CA THR A 4 4.78 -37.31 23.33
C THR A 4 4.93 -35.86 22.90
N LEU A 5 5.75 -35.04 23.56
CA LEU A 5 5.96 -33.63 23.17
C LEU A 5 7.24 -33.35 22.36
N ARG A 6 8.09 -34.35 22.11
CA ARG A 6 9.34 -34.19 21.34
C ARG A 6 9.27 -34.72 19.91
N GLU A 7 8.21 -35.43 19.53
CA GLU A 7 8.04 -35.96 18.17
C GLU A 7 7.14 -35.11 17.26
N ALA A 8 6.37 -34.15 17.81
CA ALA A 8 5.52 -33.28 16.99
C ALA A 8 6.26 -32.13 16.30
N ILE A 9 7.58 -32.00 16.50
CA ILE A 9 8.41 -30.99 15.83
C ILE A 9 9.65 -31.69 15.25
N LYS A 10 9.50 -32.23 14.03
CA LYS A 10 10.60 -32.40 13.09
C LYS A 10 10.25 -31.74 11.75
N PRO A 11 11.23 -31.16 11.04
CA PRO A 11 11.00 -30.09 10.07
C PRO A 11 10.97 -30.54 8.60
N LYS A 12 10.32 -29.70 7.77
CA LYS A 12 10.43 -29.55 6.29
C LYS A 12 10.13 -30.77 5.42
N ALA A 13 8.95 -30.79 4.82
CA ALA A 13 8.84 -31.08 3.39
C ALA A 13 8.81 -29.72 2.67
N GLU A 14 9.76 -29.47 1.77
CA GLU A 14 9.62 -28.36 0.82
C GLU A 14 8.44 -28.70 -0.08
N LEU A 15 7.33 -27.96 0.10
CA LEU A 15 6.17 -28.08 -0.78
C LEU A 15 6.66 -27.96 -2.22
N THR A 16 6.38 -28.97 -3.03
CA THR A 16 6.67 -28.88 -4.45
C THR A 16 5.85 -27.73 -5.05
N ARG A 17 6.30 -27.20 -6.20
CA ARG A 17 5.57 -26.14 -6.91
C ARG A 17 4.11 -26.53 -7.14
N SER A 18 3.84 -27.80 -7.45
CA SER A 18 2.47 -28.29 -7.66
C SER A 18 1.65 -28.27 -6.37
N GLU A 19 2.20 -28.70 -5.24
CA GLU A 19 1.48 -28.73 -3.96
C GLU A 19 1.21 -27.32 -3.42
N SER A 20 2.14 -26.39 -3.66
CA SER A 20 1.97 -24.97 -3.31
C SER A 20 0.81 -24.35 -4.09
N LEU A 21 0.68 -24.66 -5.38
CA LEU A 21 -0.40 -24.15 -6.24
C LEU A 21 -1.77 -24.71 -5.85
N GLU A 22 -1.84 -25.98 -5.44
CA GLU A 22 -3.07 -26.59 -4.91
C GLU A 22 -3.51 -25.97 -3.59
N LEU A 23 -2.55 -25.62 -2.72
CA LEU A 23 -2.82 -24.96 -1.45
C LEU A 23 -3.36 -23.54 -1.66
N ILE A 24 -2.75 -22.79 -2.59
CA ILE A 24 -3.21 -21.45 -2.99
C ILE A 24 -4.64 -21.51 -3.55
N ALA A 25 -4.94 -22.48 -4.41
CA ALA A 25 -6.29 -22.65 -4.96
C ALA A 25 -7.33 -22.86 -3.84
N ARG A 26 -7.04 -23.72 -2.88
CA ARG A 26 -7.95 -23.99 -1.74
C ARG A 26 -8.13 -22.80 -0.82
N VAL A 27 -7.06 -22.05 -0.53
CA VAL A 27 -7.13 -20.81 0.27
C VAL A 27 -8.03 -19.77 -0.39
N LEU A 28 -8.00 -19.71 -1.73
CA LEU A 28 -8.85 -18.81 -2.53
C LEU A 28 -10.24 -19.41 -2.85
N GLY A 29 -10.65 -20.49 -2.19
CA GLY A 29 -11.96 -21.12 -2.36
C GLY A 29 -12.16 -21.86 -3.68
N CYS A 30 -11.10 -22.04 -4.47
CA CYS A 30 -11.12 -22.78 -5.74
C CYS A 30 -10.82 -24.27 -5.51
N LYS A 31 -11.48 -25.14 -6.27
CA LYS A 31 -11.42 -26.61 -6.08
C LYS A 31 -10.03 -27.21 -6.31
N ASN A 32 -9.25 -26.64 -7.24
CA ASN A 32 -7.88 -27.01 -7.56
C ASN A 32 -7.21 -25.91 -8.41
N TRP A 33 -5.91 -26.07 -8.68
CA TRP A 33 -5.14 -25.11 -9.47
C TRP A 33 -5.71 -24.85 -10.87
N ASN A 34 -6.31 -25.84 -11.52
CA ASN A 34 -6.89 -25.68 -12.85
C ASN A 34 -8.13 -24.78 -12.86
N VAL A 35 -8.95 -24.81 -11.81
CA VAL A 35 -10.11 -23.91 -11.67
C VAL A 35 -9.66 -22.48 -11.36
N LEU A 36 -8.66 -22.33 -10.47
CA LEU A 36 -8.09 -21.02 -10.19
C LEU A 36 -7.42 -20.41 -11.44
N SER A 37 -6.64 -21.19 -12.19
CA SER A 37 -5.96 -20.71 -13.39
C SER A 37 -6.93 -20.35 -14.52
N ALA A 38 -8.02 -21.11 -14.67
CA ALA A 38 -9.10 -20.76 -15.60
C ALA A 38 -9.84 -19.50 -15.17
N ALA A 39 -10.07 -19.29 -13.88
CA ALA A 39 -10.70 -18.06 -13.36
C ALA A 39 -9.80 -16.83 -13.54
N VAL A 40 -8.48 -16.97 -13.32
CA VAL A 40 -7.49 -15.93 -13.59
C VAL A 40 -7.43 -15.59 -15.09
N GLN A 41 -7.46 -16.61 -15.96
CA GLN A 41 -7.49 -16.41 -17.41
C GLN A 41 -8.83 -15.80 -17.89
N ALA A 42 -9.95 -16.15 -17.27
CA ALA A 42 -11.26 -15.60 -17.59
C ALA A 42 -11.46 -14.16 -17.08
N ALA A 43 -10.83 -13.79 -15.96
CA ALA A 43 -10.76 -12.41 -15.46
C ALA A 43 -9.78 -11.54 -16.28
N GLY A 44 -8.79 -12.16 -16.94
CA GLY A 44 -7.86 -11.54 -17.88
C GLY A 44 -8.40 -11.45 -19.30
N GLY A 45 -9.49 -10.71 -19.50
CA GLY A 45 -10.00 -10.40 -20.84
C GLY A 45 -8.99 -9.56 -21.66
N THR A 46 -8.37 -10.20 -22.66
CA THR A 46 -7.68 -9.61 -23.82
C THR A 46 -6.86 -8.34 -23.58
N ALA A 47 -5.81 -8.42 -22.76
CA ALA A 47 -4.57 -7.72 -23.09
C ALA A 47 -3.59 -8.81 -23.54
N GLN A 48 -3.01 -8.67 -24.73
CA GLN A 48 -1.89 -9.52 -25.15
C GLN A 48 -0.83 -9.48 -24.05
N ASN A 49 -0.78 -10.56 -23.27
CA ASN A 49 0.12 -10.74 -22.15
C ASN A 49 1.53 -10.93 -22.70
N SER A 50 2.12 -9.83 -23.11
CA SER A 50 3.55 -9.70 -23.34
C SER A 50 4.10 -9.45 -21.95
N GLU A 51 4.84 -10.40 -21.37
CA GLU A 51 5.63 -10.10 -20.17
C GLU A 51 6.45 -8.82 -20.47
N PRO A 52 6.46 -7.81 -19.57
CA PRO A 52 7.20 -6.58 -19.81
C PRO A 52 8.64 -6.91 -20.18
N GLN A 53 9.03 -6.62 -21.42
CA GLN A 53 10.36 -6.94 -21.91
C GLN A 53 11.33 -5.86 -21.47
N GLU A 54 12.42 -6.27 -20.80
CA GLU A 54 13.48 -5.35 -20.38
C GLU A 54 14.21 -4.77 -21.60
N VAL A 55 14.30 -3.45 -21.67
CA VAL A 55 15.07 -2.70 -22.66
C VAL A 55 16.30 -2.09 -21.98
N LEU A 56 17.44 -2.09 -22.66
CA LEU A 56 18.63 -1.39 -22.18
C LEU A 56 18.55 0.10 -22.52
N LEU A 57 18.78 0.95 -21.53
CA LEU A 57 18.81 2.41 -21.69
C LEU A 57 20.20 2.95 -21.37
N ASP A 58 20.59 3.99 -22.10
CA ASP A 58 21.84 4.71 -21.83
C ASP A 58 21.82 5.37 -20.44
N ALA A 59 22.98 5.44 -19.80
CA ALA A 59 23.14 6.05 -18.49
C ALA A 59 22.60 7.50 -18.45
N ALA A 60 22.82 8.28 -19.51
CA ALA A 60 22.35 9.66 -19.63
C ALA A 60 20.81 9.78 -19.69
N VAL A 61 20.09 8.73 -20.08
CA VAL A 61 18.62 8.68 -20.00
C VAL A 61 18.21 8.38 -18.57
N LEU A 62 18.83 7.39 -17.93
CA LEU A 62 18.55 7.01 -16.55
C LEU A 62 18.82 8.15 -15.56
N ASP A 63 19.89 8.92 -15.76
CA ASP A 63 20.28 10.03 -14.90
C ASP A 63 19.20 11.14 -14.84
N ARG A 64 18.33 11.24 -15.84
CA ARG A 64 17.20 12.22 -15.87
C ARG A 64 16.12 11.90 -14.84
N TYR A 65 16.04 10.63 -14.43
CA TYR A 65 15.04 10.09 -13.50
C TYR A 65 15.54 10.02 -12.06
N VAL A 66 16.85 10.13 -11.83
CA VAL A 66 17.45 10.12 -10.48
C VAL A 66 16.98 11.33 -9.69
N GLY A 67 16.39 11.11 -8.51
CA GLY A 67 15.84 12.18 -7.69
C GLY A 67 14.92 11.68 -6.58
N PHE A 68 14.21 12.63 -5.98
CA PHE A 68 13.28 12.41 -4.87
C PHE A 68 11.87 12.76 -5.32
N TYR A 69 10.91 11.88 -5.05
CA TYR A 69 9.51 12.03 -5.45
C TYR A 69 8.62 11.86 -4.22
N GLU A 70 7.73 12.81 -3.98
CA GLU A 70 6.92 12.89 -2.76
C GLU A 70 5.69 11.98 -2.83
N LEU A 71 5.49 11.13 -1.82
CA LEU A 71 4.26 10.35 -1.65
C LEU A 71 3.34 11.07 -0.67
N ALA A 72 2.88 12.27 -1.02
CA ALA A 72 2.20 13.16 -0.09
C ALA A 72 2.95 13.19 1.27
N GLU A 73 2.24 12.98 2.39
CA GLU A 73 2.84 12.95 3.74
C GLU A 73 3.36 11.58 4.17
N HIS A 74 3.26 10.58 3.28
CA HIS A 74 3.55 9.18 3.60
C HIS A 74 4.98 8.75 3.30
N GLY A 75 5.79 9.64 2.71
CA GLY A 75 7.22 9.40 2.52
C GLY A 75 7.75 9.93 1.21
N VAL A 76 8.96 9.49 0.89
CA VAL A 76 9.70 9.87 -0.32
C VAL A 76 10.10 8.61 -1.07
N MET A 77 9.79 8.57 -2.36
CA MET A 77 10.41 7.64 -3.29
C MET A 77 11.72 8.22 -3.78
N THR A 78 12.82 7.59 -3.39
CA THR A 78 14.16 7.91 -3.88
C THR A 78 14.49 7.02 -5.07
N ILE A 79 14.78 7.63 -6.22
CA ILE A 79 15.26 6.94 -7.42
C ILE A 79 16.76 7.19 -7.55
N ARG A 80 17.55 6.12 -7.57
CA ARG A 80 19.01 6.14 -7.75
C ARG A 80 19.41 5.25 -8.92
N ARG A 81 20.61 5.48 -9.46
CA ARG A 81 21.23 4.55 -10.42
C ARG A 81 22.17 3.60 -9.67
N ALA A 82 22.07 2.31 -9.96
CA ALA A 82 23.00 1.27 -9.50
C ALA A 82 23.09 0.17 -10.57
N ASP A 83 24.31 -0.33 -10.84
CA ASP A 83 24.56 -1.45 -11.77
C ASP A 83 23.89 -1.29 -13.15
N GLY A 84 23.93 -0.07 -13.68
CA GLY A 84 23.34 0.26 -15.00
C GLY A 84 21.80 0.31 -15.03
N ARG A 85 21.13 0.26 -13.87
CA ARG A 85 19.67 0.31 -13.74
C ARG A 85 19.22 1.37 -12.75
N LEU A 86 17.92 1.63 -12.70
CA LEU A 86 17.32 2.39 -11.61
C LEU A 86 17.03 1.47 -10.44
N VAL A 87 17.19 2.00 -9.24
CA VAL A 87 16.77 1.41 -7.98
C VAL A 87 15.86 2.40 -7.31
N SER A 88 14.68 1.93 -6.92
CA SER A 88 13.72 2.69 -6.15
C SER A 88 13.82 2.33 -4.67
N ARG A 89 13.59 3.30 -3.79
CA ARG A 89 13.42 3.08 -2.36
C ARG A 89 12.35 4.03 -1.86
N LEU A 90 11.25 3.49 -1.33
CA LEU A 90 10.30 4.27 -0.56
C LEU A 90 10.78 4.36 0.90
N THR A 91 10.61 5.50 1.56
CA THR A 91 11.03 5.69 2.95
C THR A 91 10.55 4.56 3.86
N GLY A 92 11.46 3.97 4.65
CA GLY A 92 11.17 2.83 5.54
C GLY A 92 11.13 1.46 4.85
N GLN A 93 11.28 1.39 3.52
CA GLN A 93 11.28 0.15 2.75
C GLN A 93 12.66 -0.20 2.20
N PRO A 94 12.92 -1.47 1.87
CA PRO A 94 14.16 -1.88 1.20
C PRO A 94 14.25 -1.35 -0.24
N ASP A 95 15.44 -1.44 -0.81
CA ASP A 95 15.70 -1.11 -2.21
C ASP A 95 15.00 -2.10 -3.15
N VAL A 96 14.37 -1.58 -4.20
CA VAL A 96 13.67 -2.34 -5.25
C VAL A 96 14.27 -1.99 -6.62
N PRO A 97 14.98 -2.93 -7.26
CA PRO A 97 15.49 -2.75 -8.62
C PRO A 97 14.36 -2.56 -9.62
N LEU A 98 14.55 -1.62 -10.54
CA LEU A 98 13.62 -1.29 -11.62
C LEU A 98 14.22 -1.67 -12.97
N PHE A 99 13.40 -2.32 -13.79
CA PHE A 99 13.72 -2.77 -15.14
C PHE A 99 12.98 -1.89 -16.14
N ALA A 100 13.67 -1.37 -17.14
CA ALA A 100 13.05 -0.49 -18.11
C ALA A 100 12.19 -1.32 -19.08
N GLU A 101 10.93 -0.96 -19.23
CA GLU A 101 10.03 -1.47 -20.28
C GLU A 101 10.09 -0.56 -21.52
N SER A 102 10.29 0.74 -21.29
CA SER A 102 10.49 1.74 -22.33
C SER A 102 11.38 2.87 -21.79
N SER A 103 11.57 3.94 -22.57
CA SER A 103 12.34 5.10 -22.11
C SER A 103 11.78 5.75 -20.84
N LYS A 104 10.46 5.67 -20.59
CA LYS A 104 9.79 6.32 -19.45
C LYS A 104 9.03 5.37 -18.52
N ARG A 105 8.94 4.08 -18.86
CA ARG A 105 8.23 3.08 -18.05
C ARG A 105 9.17 2.03 -17.52
N PHE A 106 8.99 1.69 -16.26
CA PHE A 106 9.82 0.76 -15.52
C PHE A 106 8.93 -0.16 -14.68
N PHE A 107 9.37 -1.38 -14.45
CA PHE A 107 8.66 -2.35 -13.62
C PHE A 107 9.59 -3.00 -12.61
N ALA A 108 9.03 -3.45 -11.49
CA ALA A 108 9.72 -4.29 -10.52
C ALA A 108 9.46 -5.78 -10.83
N LYS A 109 10.44 -6.65 -10.55
CA LYS A 109 10.28 -8.12 -10.69
C LYS A 109 9.92 -8.81 -9.36
N ILE A 110 10.13 -8.14 -8.23
CA ILE A 110 9.92 -8.72 -6.88
C ILE A 110 8.58 -8.33 -6.25
N VAL A 111 7.91 -7.33 -6.81
CA VAL A 111 6.58 -6.85 -6.43
C VAL A 111 5.83 -6.45 -7.70
N ASP A 112 4.52 -6.63 -7.72
CA ASP A 112 3.69 -6.16 -8.83
C ASP A 112 3.50 -4.64 -8.73
N ALA A 113 4.48 -3.92 -9.26
CA ALA A 113 4.49 -2.47 -9.31
C ALA A 113 5.17 -2.00 -10.60
N GLN A 114 4.58 -0.99 -11.23
CA GLN A 114 5.17 -0.28 -12.35
C GLN A 114 5.30 1.22 -12.03
N ILE A 115 6.23 1.88 -12.71
CA ILE A 115 6.51 3.30 -12.56
C ILE A 115 6.55 3.94 -13.94
N SER A 116 5.86 5.06 -14.11
CA SER A 116 5.98 5.93 -15.27
C SER A 116 6.55 7.30 -14.88
N PHE A 117 7.48 7.84 -15.66
CA PHE A 117 7.98 9.20 -15.45
C PHE A 117 7.29 10.21 -16.35
N VAL A 118 6.85 11.33 -15.76
CA VAL A 118 6.41 12.52 -16.48
C VAL A 118 7.58 13.49 -16.55
N THR A 119 7.93 13.91 -17.76
CA THR A 119 9.13 14.73 -18.03
C THR A 119 8.77 16.07 -18.63
N ASP A 120 9.60 17.08 -18.40
CA ASP A 120 9.55 18.33 -19.15
C ASP A 120 10.11 18.19 -20.58
N VAL A 121 10.19 19.32 -21.29
CA VAL A 121 10.72 19.44 -22.66
C VAL A 121 12.21 19.09 -22.79
N SER A 122 12.98 19.17 -21.71
CA SER A 122 14.39 18.76 -21.65
C SER A 122 14.55 17.26 -21.39
N GLY A 123 13.45 16.57 -21.07
CA GLY A 123 13.42 15.15 -20.75
C GLY A 123 13.76 14.84 -19.29
N VAL A 124 13.89 15.86 -18.44
CA VAL A 124 14.08 15.69 -17.00
C VAL A 124 12.74 15.38 -16.34
N ALA A 125 12.71 14.40 -15.44
CA ALA A 125 11.46 14.05 -14.74
C ALA A 125 11.00 15.20 -13.82
N GLN A 126 9.71 15.52 -13.91
CA GLN A 126 8.98 16.45 -13.07
C GLN A 126 8.08 15.70 -12.07
N SER A 127 7.64 14.50 -12.42
CA SER A 127 6.96 13.59 -11.50
C SER A 127 7.15 12.14 -11.90
N LEU A 128 6.81 11.26 -10.96
CA LEU A 128 6.68 9.82 -11.13
C LEU A 128 5.22 9.45 -10.87
N VAL A 129 4.71 8.45 -11.57
CA VAL A 129 3.42 7.81 -11.25
C VAL A 129 3.72 6.37 -10.87
N LEU A 130 3.32 5.97 -9.66
CA LEU A 130 3.35 4.58 -9.21
C LEU A 130 2.04 3.91 -9.62
N HIS A 131 2.14 2.81 -10.35
CA HIS A 131 1.04 1.94 -10.76
C HIS A 131 1.10 0.68 -9.89
N GLN A 132 0.17 0.54 -8.96
CA GLN A 132 0.14 -0.62 -8.06
C GLN A 132 -1.27 -0.90 -7.55
N ASN A 133 -1.67 -2.18 -7.51
CA ASN A 133 -3.01 -2.63 -7.08
C ASN A 133 -4.16 -1.94 -7.85
N GLY A 134 -3.94 -1.61 -9.13
CA GLY A 134 -4.91 -0.90 -9.97
C GLY A 134 -5.05 0.60 -9.66
N LEU A 135 -4.19 1.16 -8.81
CA LEU A 135 -4.15 2.60 -8.50
C LEU A 135 -2.99 3.29 -9.20
N ASP A 136 -3.25 4.51 -9.67
CA ASP A 136 -2.25 5.44 -10.20
C ASP A 136 -1.99 6.52 -9.17
N ILE A 137 -0.77 6.51 -8.61
CA ILE A 137 -0.39 7.41 -7.52
C ILE A 137 0.67 8.39 -8.04
N PRO A 138 0.30 9.65 -8.34
CA PRO A 138 1.24 10.66 -8.78
C PRO A 138 2.12 11.14 -7.62
N MET A 139 3.42 11.24 -7.89
CA MET A 139 4.46 11.63 -6.94
C MET A 139 5.32 12.75 -7.55
N PRO A 140 5.07 14.02 -7.20
CA PRO A 140 5.82 15.14 -7.75
C PRO A 140 7.28 15.07 -7.32
N ARG A 141 8.19 15.47 -8.21
CA ARG A 141 9.61 15.58 -7.88
C ARG A 141 9.82 16.75 -6.91
N ILE A 142 10.68 16.53 -5.91
CA ILE A 142 11.01 17.51 -4.88
C ILE A 142 12.53 17.66 -4.75
N ASP A 143 12.96 18.77 -4.16
CA ASP A 143 14.37 18.98 -3.82
C ASP A 143 14.83 18.09 -2.65
N ALA A 144 16.15 17.98 -2.50
CA ALA A 144 16.77 17.14 -1.48
C ALA A 144 16.50 17.63 -0.05
N ASP A 145 16.31 18.94 0.17
CA ASP A 145 16.03 19.50 1.49
C ASP A 145 14.62 19.13 1.96
N ARG A 146 13.64 19.24 1.07
CA ARG A 146 12.26 18.78 1.32
C ARG A 146 12.24 17.28 1.55
N ALA A 147 12.94 16.50 0.73
CA ALA A 147 13.03 15.05 0.90
C ALA A 147 13.57 14.67 2.29
N ARG A 148 14.69 15.27 2.70
CA ARG A 148 15.27 15.05 4.04
C ARG A 148 14.31 15.38 5.16
N ARG A 149 13.56 16.48 5.07
CA ARG A 149 12.58 16.86 6.10
C ARG A 149 11.47 15.81 6.24
N ILE A 150 10.90 15.36 5.12
CA ILE A 150 9.84 14.34 5.14
C ILE A 150 10.38 13.02 5.73
N GLU A 151 11.57 12.58 5.30
CA GLU A 151 12.17 11.35 5.81
C GLU A 151 12.49 11.42 7.32
N GLN A 152 13.01 12.56 7.79
CA GLN A 152 13.26 12.80 9.21
C GLN A 152 11.97 12.79 10.03
N GLN A 153 10.93 13.48 9.57
CA GLN A 153 9.62 13.49 10.23
C GLN A 153 9.03 12.09 10.30
N LEU A 154 9.11 11.31 9.21
CA LEU A 154 8.58 9.96 9.17
C LEU A 154 9.35 9.01 10.08
N THR A 155 10.68 9.10 10.08
CA THR A 155 11.56 8.29 10.94
C THR A 155 11.34 8.65 12.42
N GLN A 156 11.16 9.94 12.72
CA GLN A 156 10.81 10.40 14.07
C GLN A 156 9.44 9.88 14.49
N LYS A 157 8.45 9.92 13.60
CA LYS A 157 7.10 9.41 13.88
C LYS A 157 7.13 7.91 14.18
N LEU A 158 7.77 7.14 13.31
CA LEU A 158 7.95 5.69 13.46
C LEU A 158 8.68 5.32 14.77
N SER A 159 9.69 6.10 15.17
CA SER A 159 10.42 5.85 16.42
C SER A 159 9.69 6.35 17.67
N SER A 160 8.93 7.44 17.58
CA SER A 160 8.17 8.00 18.70
C SER A 160 7.01 7.11 19.14
N ASN A 161 6.46 6.34 18.20
CA ASN A 161 5.27 5.49 18.37
C ASN A 161 4.13 6.20 19.13
N ARG A 162 3.80 7.42 18.69
CA ARG A 162 2.68 8.20 19.22
C ARG A 162 1.69 8.51 18.10
N PRO A 163 0.38 8.60 18.40
CA PRO A 163 -0.60 9.04 17.42
C PRO A 163 -0.32 10.48 17.01
N SER A 164 -0.58 10.77 15.74
CA SER A 164 -0.61 12.12 15.21
C SER A 164 -1.71 12.93 15.91
N PRO A 165 -1.50 14.23 16.12
CA PRO A 165 -2.57 15.09 16.63
C PRO A 165 -3.83 14.99 15.76
N GLY A 166 -4.98 14.74 16.39
CA GLY A 166 -6.30 14.77 15.74
C GLY A 166 -6.76 13.48 15.05
N THR A 167 -5.90 12.47 14.86
CA THR A 167 -6.29 11.23 14.15
C THR A 167 -7.33 10.42 14.89
N GLU A 168 -7.24 10.29 16.22
CA GLU A 168 -8.26 9.60 17.02
C GLU A 168 -9.63 10.29 16.93
N ALA A 169 -9.66 11.63 17.02
CA ALA A 169 -10.89 12.41 16.92
C ALA A 169 -11.52 12.31 15.52
N ALA A 170 -10.69 12.33 14.46
CA ALA A 170 -11.15 12.10 13.10
C ALA A 170 -11.70 10.69 12.91
N LEU A 171 -11.04 9.67 13.48
CA LEU A 171 -11.49 8.28 13.43
C LEU A 171 -12.85 8.09 14.11
N ARG A 172 -13.07 8.68 15.29
CA ARG A 172 -14.36 8.65 15.99
C ARG A 172 -15.48 9.18 15.10
N ARG A 173 -15.28 10.38 14.53
CA ARG A 173 -16.26 11.01 13.63
C ARG A 173 -16.52 10.17 12.39
N LEU A 174 -15.46 9.60 11.78
CA LEU A 174 -15.60 8.74 10.62
C LEU A 174 -16.45 7.50 10.93
N ILE A 175 -16.19 6.81 12.05
CA ILE A 175 -16.96 5.63 12.45
C ILE A 175 -18.44 5.98 12.67
N ASP A 176 -18.73 7.07 13.36
CA ASP A 176 -20.11 7.52 13.59
C ASP A 176 -20.81 7.91 12.27
N GLY A 177 -20.09 8.58 11.37
CA GLY A 177 -20.59 8.91 10.04
C GLY A 177 -20.86 7.67 9.19
N LEU A 178 -19.97 6.68 9.18
CA LEU A 178 -20.19 5.41 8.47
C LEU A 178 -21.38 4.63 9.03
N ARG A 179 -21.60 4.66 10.36
CA ARG A 179 -22.77 4.04 11.01
C ARG A 179 -24.09 4.71 10.66
N THR A 180 -24.08 6.02 10.44
CA THR A 180 -25.28 6.80 10.09
C THR A 180 -25.50 6.89 8.57
N GLY A 181 -24.51 6.49 7.77
CA GLY A 181 -24.54 6.64 6.32
C GLY A 181 -24.11 8.03 5.83
N GLU A 182 -23.63 8.89 6.73
CA GLU A 182 -23.18 10.26 6.48
C GLU A 182 -21.71 10.44 6.94
N PRO A 183 -20.71 9.98 6.16
CA PRO A 183 -19.32 9.91 6.61
C PRO A 183 -18.60 11.25 6.85
N GLY A 184 -19.22 12.39 6.47
CA GLY A 184 -18.57 13.71 6.51
C GLY A 184 -17.51 13.87 5.41
N TYR A 185 -17.95 13.88 4.14
CA TYR A 185 -17.06 13.93 2.97
C TYR A 185 -16.20 15.20 2.88
N ASP A 186 -16.62 16.30 3.50
CA ASP A 186 -15.91 17.57 3.60
C ASP A 186 -14.66 17.49 4.48
N ALA A 187 -14.62 16.53 5.41
CA ALA A 187 -13.46 16.24 6.24
C ALA A 187 -12.48 15.27 5.58
N MET A 188 -12.65 14.94 4.30
CA MET A 188 -11.81 14.00 3.55
C MET A 188 -11.14 14.69 2.37
N THR A 189 -9.98 14.18 1.96
CA THR A 189 -9.45 14.50 0.63
C THR A 189 -10.40 13.98 -0.45
N GLU A 190 -10.39 14.60 -1.65
CA GLU A 190 -11.28 14.21 -2.75
C GLU A 190 -11.17 12.71 -3.12
N MET A 191 -9.95 12.19 -3.14
CA MET A 191 -9.67 10.78 -3.40
C MET A 191 -10.35 9.88 -2.35
N VAL A 192 -10.18 10.17 -1.06
CA VAL A 192 -10.79 9.39 0.02
C VAL A 192 -12.31 9.53 -0.01
N ALA A 193 -12.84 10.75 -0.21
CA ALA A 193 -14.27 10.99 -0.29
C ALA A 193 -14.92 10.16 -1.42
N ASN A 194 -14.31 10.14 -2.61
CA ASN A 194 -14.81 9.38 -3.75
C ASN A 194 -14.75 7.87 -3.50
N ALA A 195 -13.65 7.36 -2.93
CA ALA A 195 -13.53 5.95 -2.56
C ALA A 195 -14.56 5.56 -1.50
N THR A 196 -14.76 6.39 -0.47
CA THR A 196 -15.77 6.17 0.57
C THR A 196 -17.18 6.17 -0.02
N ARG A 197 -17.52 7.08 -0.96
CA ARG A 197 -18.84 7.07 -1.64
C ARG A 197 -19.10 5.76 -2.36
N GLN A 198 -18.10 5.24 -3.07
CA GLN A 198 -18.22 3.99 -3.81
C GLN A 198 -18.40 2.78 -2.89
N GLN A 199 -17.71 2.76 -1.74
CA GLN A 199 -17.72 1.64 -0.81
C GLN A 199 -18.74 1.79 0.33
N LEU A 200 -19.48 2.90 0.40
CA LEU A 200 -20.35 3.24 1.52
C LEU A 200 -21.32 2.11 1.91
N PRO A 201 -22.03 1.43 0.98
CA PRO A 201 -22.96 0.38 1.38
C PRO A 201 -22.28 -0.78 2.12
N ALA A 202 -21.09 -1.19 1.67
CA ALA A 202 -20.32 -2.25 2.30
C ALA A 202 -19.76 -1.81 3.66
N LEU A 203 -19.16 -0.61 3.72
CA LEU A 203 -18.61 -0.06 4.95
C LEU A 203 -19.71 0.17 6.00
N HIS A 204 -20.83 0.78 5.62
CA HIS A 204 -21.97 1.00 6.52
C HIS A 204 -22.46 -0.30 7.13
N LYS A 205 -22.62 -1.36 6.31
CA LYS A 205 -23.00 -2.68 6.77
C LYS A 205 -21.97 -3.24 7.76
N GLU A 206 -20.70 -3.24 7.39
CA GLU A 206 -19.63 -3.80 8.22
C GLU A 206 -19.51 -3.11 9.58
N ILE A 207 -19.54 -1.78 9.61
CA ILE A 207 -19.45 -1.01 10.85
C ILE A 207 -20.72 -1.16 11.71
N SER A 208 -21.89 -1.26 11.08
CA SER A 208 -23.16 -1.50 11.80
C SER A 208 -23.22 -2.91 12.42
N GLU A 209 -22.71 -3.92 11.71
CA GLU A 209 -22.57 -5.29 12.21
C GLU A 209 -21.56 -5.37 13.36
N ALA A 210 -20.47 -4.59 13.34
CA ALA A 210 -19.53 -4.53 14.45
C ALA A 210 -20.15 -3.93 15.73
N GLY A 211 -21.10 -3.00 15.60
CA GLY A 211 -21.83 -2.37 16.70
C GLY A 211 -21.20 -1.05 17.17
N GLY A 212 -21.69 -0.51 18.29
CA GLY A 212 -21.15 0.73 18.87
C GLY A 212 -19.69 0.62 19.29
N VAL A 213 -18.96 1.74 19.31
CA VAL A 213 -17.57 1.78 19.80
C VAL A 213 -17.54 1.73 21.33
N ARG A 214 -16.77 0.80 21.89
CA ARG A 214 -16.49 0.70 23.34
C ARG A 214 -15.20 1.39 23.73
N SER A 215 -14.12 1.12 23.00
CA SER A 215 -12.82 1.78 23.19
C SER A 215 -12.11 1.97 21.85
N ILE A 216 -11.19 2.93 21.84
CA ILE A 216 -10.25 3.17 20.74
C ILE A 216 -8.87 3.22 21.36
N GLU A 217 -7.99 2.35 20.90
CA GLU A 217 -6.65 2.19 21.45
C GLU A 217 -5.64 2.38 20.33
N PHE A 218 -4.68 3.28 20.55
CA PHE A 218 -3.56 3.45 19.63
C PHE A 218 -2.63 2.24 19.75
N VAL A 219 -2.39 1.57 18.62
CA VAL A 219 -1.57 0.36 18.56
C VAL A 219 -0.15 0.70 18.10
N GLY A 220 -0.02 1.64 17.17
CA GLY A 220 1.28 2.08 16.70
C GLY A 220 1.22 2.84 15.38
N VAL A 221 2.40 3.09 14.84
CA VAL A 221 2.57 3.72 13.52
C VAL A 221 2.91 2.63 12.49
N GLY A 222 2.06 2.49 11.48
CA GLY A 222 2.26 1.58 10.36
C GLY A 222 3.21 2.15 9.30
N ASN A 223 3.41 1.39 8.22
CA ASN A 223 4.21 1.83 7.08
C ASN A 223 3.68 3.14 6.50
N GLY A 224 4.58 4.01 6.02
CA GLY A 224 4.20 5.35 5.54
C GLY A 224 3.67 6.28 6.63
N GLY A 225 3.91 5.95 7.91
CA GLY A 225 3.59 6.84 9.03
C GLY A 225 2.11 6.85 9.38
N VAL A 226 1.34 5.88 8.92
CA VAL A 226 -0.10 5.85 9.13
C VAL A 226 -0.42 5.40 10.55
N ASP A 227 -1.26 6.14 11.28
CA ASP A 227 -1.62 5.76 12.64
C ASP A 227 -2.54 4.54 12.61
N VAL A 228 -2.24 3.56 13.46
CA VAL A 228 -2.99 2.32 13.59
C VAL A 228 -3.72 2.30 14.93
N TYR A 229 -5.03 2.07 14.87
CA TYR A 229 -5.89 1.95 16.03
C TYR A 229 -6.57 0.58 16.06
N LEU A 230 -6.69 0.00 17.24
CA LEU A 230 -7.62 -1.09 17.52
C LEU A 230 -8.89 -0.46 18.09
N VAL A 231 -9.99 -0.62 17.38
CA VAL A 231 -11.31 -0.17 17.84
C VAL A 231 -12.07 -1.37 18.34
N GLN A 232 -12.36 -1.38 19.63
CA GLN A 232 -13.23 -2.39 20.23
C GLN A 232 -14.67 -1.97 19.99
N HIS A 233 -15.37 -2.65 19.09
CA HIS A 233 -16.82 -2.50 18.97
C HIS A 233 -17.55 -3.48 19.89
N GLU A 234 -18.86 -3.31 20.04
CA GLU A 234 -19.69 -4.17 20.87
C GLU A 234 -19.64 -5.66 20.52
N ARG A 235 -19.50 -5.98 19.22
CA ARG A 235 -19.57 -7.36 18.73
C ARG A 235 -18.22 -7.91 18.25
N ARG A 236 -17.32 -7.06 17.75
CA ARG A 236 -15.98 -7.49 17.29
C ARG A 236 -14.97 -6.34 17.28
N PRO A 237 -13.67 -6.62 17.43
CA PRO A 237 -12.62 -5.65 17.18
C PRO A 237 -12.41 -5.37 15.69
N LEU A 238 -12.00 -4.15 15.36
CA LEU A 238 -11.56 -3.75 14.02
C LEU A 238 -10.25 -2.97 14.10
N TYR A 239 -9.32 -3.26 13.19
CA TYR A 239 -8.13 -2.45 13.00
C TYR A 239 -8.40 -1.32 12.01
N TRP A 240 -8.04 -0.11 12.40
CA TRP A 240 -8.15 1.08 11.59
C TRP A 240 -6.78 1.65 11.31
N ARG A 241 -6.54 2.02 10.05
CA ARG A 241 -5.39 2.79 9.61
C ARG A 241 -5.87 4.14 9.13
N ILE A 242 -5.39 5.22 9.73
CA ILE A 242 -5.85 6.57 9.42
C ILE A 242 -4.69 7.57 9.35
N SER A 243 -4.79 8.54 8.45
CA SER A 243 -3.89 9.70 8.40
C SER A 243 -4.66 10.95 7.99
N LEU A 244 -4.14 12.10 8.39
CA LEU A 244 -4.63 13.42 8.01
C LEU A 244 -3.61 14.08 7.07
N ASP A 245 -4.07 14.95 6.18
CA ASP A 245 -3.22 15.91 5.47
C ASP A 245 -2.89 17.13 6.35
N GLY A 246 -2.05 18.03 5.86
CA GLY A 246 -1.63 19.24 6.58
C GLY A 246 -2.76 20.24 6.87
N ARG A 247 -3.96 20.02 6.34
CA ARG A 247 -5.18 20.80 6.68
C ARG A 247 -6.05 20.08 7.71
N GLY A 248 -5.68 18.87 8.12
CA GLY A 248 -6.43 18.02 9.05
C GLY A 248 -7.54 17.19 8.37
N ALA A 249 -7.58 17.13 7.03
CA ALA A 249 -8.53 16.28 6.31
C ALA A 249 -8.03 14.85 6.20
N ILE A 250 -8.93 13.86 6.24
CA ILE A 250 -8.58 12.44 6.13
C ILE A 250 -7.97 12.16 4.75
N SER A 251 -6.68 11.83 4.73
CA SER A 251 -5.89 11.52 3.54
C SER A 251 -5.77 10.01 3.30
N THR A 252 -5.93 9.20 4.36
CA THR A 252 -5.98 7.74 4.31
C THR A 252 -6.96 7.24 5.35
N ALA A 253 -7.82 6.30 5.00
CA ALA A 253 -8.65 5.55 5.93
C ALA A 253 -8.88 4.13 5.41
N TRP A 254 -8.51 3.13 6.20
CA TRP A 254 -8.73 1.71 5.90
C TRP A 254 -9.14 0.96 7.14
N VAL A 255 -10.09 0.04 7.00
CA VAL A 255 -10.57 -0.84 8.05
C VAL A 255 -10.31 -2.30 7.68
N ALA A 256 -9.95 -3.10 8.67
CA ALA A 256 -9.79 -4.55 8.54
C ALA A 256 -10.29 -5.27 9.80
N PRO A 257 -10.70 -6.54 9.72
CA PRO A 257 -11.04 -7.34 10.89
C PRO A 257 -9.90 -7.40 11.91
N GLY A 258 -10.23 -7.35 13.21
CA GLY A 258 -9.30 -7.72 14.27
C GLY A 258 -9.08 -9.24 14.26
N LEU A 259 -7.81 -9.68 14.29
CA LEU A 259 -7.44 -11.07 14.53
C LEU A 259 -7.89 -11.53 15.93
#